data_AF-A0A955EK20-F1
#
_entry.id   AF-A0A955EK20-F1
#
_cell.length_a   1.000
_cell.length_b   1.000
_cell.length_c   1.000
_cell.angle_alpha   90.00
_cell.angle_beta   90.00
_cell.angle_gamma   90.00
#
_symmetry.space_group_name_H-M   'P 1'
#
loop_
_entity.id
_entity.type
_entity.pdbx_description
1 polymer ?
#
loop_
_entity_poly.entity_id
_entity_poly.type
_entity_poly.pdbx_seq_one_letter_code
_entity_poly.pdbx_strand_id
1 'polypeptide(L)'
;VLIRKDEDRKQTKSGIHLPDKIEIPTLTGRIVSISAQVASDANYPIRQYDRILFNPKHSIPVDFEGDNRLFVIPVEDVVAVFRRDGERD
;
A
#
# COMPACT_ATOMS: atom_id res chain seq x y z
N VAL A 1 -1.53 -7.19 -6.97
CA VAL A 1 -1.83 -5.75 -7.17
C VAL A 1 -0.53 -4.99 -7.26
N LEU A 2 -0.40 -4.06 -8.22
CA LEU A 2 0.76 -3.16 -8.32
C LEU A 2 0.48 -1.89 -7.53
N ILE A 3 1.38 -1.54 -6.62
CA ILE A 3 1.26 -0.36 -5.77
C ILE A 3 2.49 0.53 -5.90
N ARG A 4 2.31 1.81 -5.60
CA ARG A 4 3.40 2.76 -5.33
C ARG A 4 3.40 3.06 -3.83
N LYS A 5 4.50 2.74 -3.14
CA LYS A 5 4.67 3.01 -1.71
C LYS A 5 4.85 4.50 -1.45
N ASP A 6 4.23 5.00 -0.37
CA ASP A 6 4.49 6.34 0.13
C ASP A 6 5.88 6.42 0.80
N GLU A 7 6.34 7.65 1.07
CA GLU A 7 7.59 7.87 1.80
C GLU A 7 7.48 7.40 3.25
N ASP A 8 8.53 6.72 3.72
CA ASP A 8 8.60 6.33 5.13
C ASP A 8 8.77 7.56 5.99
N ARG A 9 7.75 7.89 6.78
CA ARG A 9 7.85 8.92 7.82
C ARG A 9 8.42 8.26 9.07
N LYS A 10 9.75 8.13 9.13
CA LYS A 10 10.48 7.62 10.32
C LYS A 10 10.56 8.63 11.47
N GLN A 11 10.06 9.85 11.25
CA GLN A 11 10.02 10.91 12.25
C GLN A 11 8.57 11.23 12.61
N THR A 12 8.27 11.16 13.90
CA THR A 12 6.99 11.63 14.43
C THR A 12 6.85 13.14 14.27
N LYS A 13 5.61 13.67 14.29
CA LYS A 13 5.37 15.13 14.27
C LYS A 13 6.08 15.88 15.41
N SER A 14 6.45 15.17 16.48
CA SER A 14 7.16 15.70 17.65
C SER A 14 8.68 15.50 17.59
N GLY A 15 9.25 15.03 16.47
CA GLY A 15 10.70 14.95 16.26
C GLY A 15 11.39 13.68 16.76
N ILE A 16 10.67 12.75 17.40
CA ILE A 16 11.22 11.48 17.89
C ILE A 16 11.45 10.52 16.72
N HIS A 17 12.66 9.97 16.64
CA HIS A 17 13.03 8.88 15.74
C HIS A 17 12.46 7.56 16.27
N LEU A 18 11.67 6.86 15.45
CA LEU A 18 11.18 5.53 15.82
C LEU A 18 12.34 4.51 15.76
N PRO A 19 12.47 3.63 16.78
CA PRO A 19 13.46 2.55 16.75
C PRO A 19 13.12 1.51 15.67
N ASP A 20 14.15 0.90 15.09
CA ASP A 20 14.05 0.00 13.92
C ASP A 20 13.31 -1.34 14.16
N LYS A 21 13.03 -1.71 15.43
CA LYS A 21 12.46 -3.02 15.81
C LYS A 21 10.99 -2.95 16.22
N ILE A 22 10.15 -2.34 15.39
CA ILE A 22 8.69 -2.45 15.52
C ILE A 22 8.23 -3.53 14.54
N GLU A 23 7.37 -4.46 14.99
CA GLU A 23 6.69 -5.44 14.13
C GLU A 23 6.26 -4.77 12.83
N ILE A 24 6.54 -5.43 11.68
CA ILE A 24 6.44 -4.88 10.32
C ILE A 24 5.27 -3.87 10.25
N PRO A 25 5.56 -2.55 10.27
CA PRO A 25 4.49 -1.57 10.31
C PRO A 25 3.76 -1.68 8.98
N THR A 26 2.43 -1.81 9.02
CA THR A 26 1.62 -1.66 7.82
C THR A 26 1.94 -0.31 7.18
N LEU A 27 2.25 -0.32 5.90
CA LEU A 27 2.70 0.86 5.16
C LEU A 27 1.54 1.45 4.36
N THR A 28 1.66 2.72 3.97
CA THR A 28 0.70 3.36 3.07
C THR A 28 1.23 3.40 1.64
N GLY A 29 0.30 3.33 0.69
CA GLY A 29 0.63 3.46 -0.73
C GLY A 29 -0.61 3.74 -1.57
N ARG A 30 -0.42 3.78 -2.88
CA ARG A 30 -1.51 3.88 -3.86
C ARG A 30 -1.49 2.74 -4.84
N ILE A 31 -2.66 2.26 -5.21
CA ILE A 31 -2.81 1.27 -6.28
C ILE A 31 -2.50 1.92 -7.61
N VAL A 32 -1.57 1.33 -8.35
CA VAL A 32 -1.21 1.75 -9.72
C VAL A 32 -1.91 0.88 -10.74
N SER A 33 -2.04 -0.42 -10.48
CA SER A 33 -2.75 -1.34 -11.37
C SER A 33 -3.26 -2.56 -10.63
N ILE A 34 -4.34 -3.16 -11.13
CA ILE A 34 -5.00 -4.33 -10.58
C ILE A 34 -5.04 -5.39 -11.68
N SER A 35 -4.75 -6.65 -11.35
CA SER A 35 -4.86 -7.75 -12.30
C SER A 35 -6.32 -7.98 -12.68
N ALA A 36 -6.57 -8.52 -13.88
CA ALA A 36 -7.94 -8.81 -14.34
C ALA A 36 -8.72 -9.70 -13.37
N GLN A 37 -8.07 -10.71 -12.78
CA GLN A 37 -8.67 -11.60 -11.79
C GLN A 37 -9.19 -10.83 -10.58
N VAL A 38 -8.36 -9.98 -9.97
CA VAL A 38 -8.76 -9.22 -8.78
C VAL A 38 -9.81 -8.17 -9.11
N ALA A 39 -9.71 -7.52 -10.28
CA ALA A 39 -10.71 -6.55 -10.73
C ALA A 39 -12.10 -7.17 -10.96
N SER A 40 -12.16 -8.47 -11.26
CA SER A 40 -13.43 -9.21 -11.45
C SER A 40 -14.03 -9.76 -10.15
N ASP A 41 -13.30 -9.73 -9.04
CA ASP A 41 -13.75 -10.28 -7.76
C ASP A 41 -14.43 -9.20 -6.90
N ALA A 42 -15.75 -9.31 -6.74
CA ALA A 42 -16.55 -8.38 -5.96
C ALA A 42 -16.21 -8.35 -4.46
N ASN A 43 -15.49 -9.36 -3.94
CA ASN A 43 -15.04 -9.38 -2.54
C ASN A 43 -13.90 -8.40 -2.27
N TYR A 44 -13.22 -7.92 -3.32
CA TYR A 44 -12.12 -6.98 -3.21
C TYR A 44 -12.45 -5.68 -3.94
N PRO A 45 -13.25 -4.77 -3.35
CA PRO A 45 -13.71 -3.53 -3.99
C PRO A 45 -12.61 -2.45 -4.07
N ILE A 46 -11.40 -2.83 -4.45
CA ILE A 46 -10.27 -1.93 -4.65
C ILE A 46 -10.28 -1.36 -6.07
N ARG A 47 -9.91 -0.08 -6.19
CA ARG A 47 -9.85 0.63 -7.47
C ARG A 47 -8.46 1.19 -7.70
N GLN A 48 -8.13 1.42 -8.98
CA GLN A 48 -6.90 2.13 -9.32
C GLN A 48 -6.90 3.51 -8.63
N TYR A 49 -5.74 3.95 -8.16
CA TYR A 49 -5.52 5.18 -7.41
C TYR A 49 -6.06 5.21 -5.97
N ASP A 50 -6.74 4.15 -5.51
CA ASP A 50 -7.10 4.03 -4.11
C ASP A 50 -5.84 4.15 -3.24
N ARG A 51 -5.96 4.99 -2.21
CA ARG A 51 -4.95 5.04 -1.16
C ARG A 51 -5.25 3.90 -0.20
N ILE A 52 -4.22 3.12 0.11
CA ILE A 52 -4.38 1.89 0.91
C ILE A 52 -3.40 1.85 2.08
N LEU A 53 -3.77 1.08 3.09
CA LEU A 53 -2.88 0.53 4.09
C LEU A 53 -2.61 -0.94 3.73
N PHE A 54 -1.34 -1.37 3.70
CA PHE A 54 -0.98 -2.72 3.28
C PHE A 54 0.15 -3.31 4.14
N ASN A 55 0.21 -4.63 4.20
CA ASN A 55 1.30 -5.37 4.83
C ASN A 55 2.41 -5.64 3.80
N PRO A 56 3.66 -5.18 4.00
CA PRO A 56 4.73 -5.38 3.03
C PRO A 56 5.36 -6.79 3.09
N LYS A 57 4.88 -7.71 3.95
CA LYS A 57 5.48 -9.04 4.18
C LYS A 57 5.75 -9.84 2.91
N HIS A 58 4.85 -9.79 1.92
CA HIS A 58 5.02 -10.49 0.63
C HIS A 58 5.20 -9.53 -0.55
N SER A 59 5.68 -8.31 -0.27
CA SER A 59 5.93 -7.32 -1.33
C SER A 59 7.17 -7.65 -2.15
N ILE A 60 7.03 -7.55 -3.48
CA ILE A 60 8.09 -7.77 -4.45
C ILE A 60 8.37 -6.45 -5.18
N PRO A 61 9.58 -5.87 -5.10
CA PRO A 61 9.91 -4.65 -5.83
C PRO A 61 9.96 -4.92 -7.34
N VAL A 62 9.45 -3.97 -8.14
CA VAL A 62 9.33 -4.13 -9.60
C VAL A 62 10.56 -3.65 -10.37
N ASP A 63 11.42 -2.83 -9.74
CA ASP A 63 12.72 -2.41 -10.29
C ASP A 63 13.66 -1.95 -9.15
N PHE A 64 14.96 -1.98 -9.39
CA PHE A 64 16.03 -1.58 -8.48
C PHE A 64 16.64 -0.20 -8.81
N GLU A 65 16.07 0.56 -9.73
CA GLU A 65 16.44 1.97 -9.86
C GLU A 65 16.13 2.74 -8.56
N GLY A 66 17.03 3.66 -8.18
CA GLY A 66 17.18 4.12 -6.80
C GLY A 66 15.98 4.86 -6.19
N ASP A 67 15.03 5.33 -7.00
CA ASP A 67 13.81 5.99 -6.55
C ASP A 67 12.54 5.15 -6.79
N ASN A 68 12.67 3.92 -7.31
CA ASN A 68 11.52 3.11 -7.62
C ASN A 68 10.84 2.64 -6.33
N ARG A 69 9.56 2.99 -6.20
CA ARG A 69 8.70 2.64 -5.08
C ARG A 69 7.55 1.74 -5.52
N LEU A 70 7.70 1.07 -6.66
CA LEU A 70 6.70 0.16 -7.20
C LEU A 70 6.90 -1.24 -6.61
N PHE A 71 5.83 -1.77 -6.03
CA PHE A 71 5.79 -3.11 -5.46
C PHE A 71 4.58 -3.87 -5.98
N VAL A 72 4.76 -5.16 -6.24
CA VAL A 72 3.65 -6.08 -6.41
C VAL A 72 3.38 -6.75 -5.05
N ILE A 73 2.12 -6.73 -4.63
CA ILE A 73 1.64 -7.41 -3.43
C ILE A 73 0.43 -8.31 -3.75
N PRO A 74 0.21 -9.40 -2.99
CA PRO A 74 -1.07 -10.10 -2.93
C PRO A 74 -2.21 -9.15 -2.54
N VAL A 75 -3.44 -9.43 -2.97
CA VAL A 75 -4.59 -8.58 -2.61
C VAL A 75 -4.95 -8.74 -1.12
N GLU A 76 -4.66 -9.91 -0.57
CA GLU A 76 -4.87 -10.31 0.82
C GLU A 76 -4.01 -9.50 1.80
N ASP A 77 -2.90 -8.94 1.31
CA ASP A 77 -2.04 -8.06 2.10
C ASP A 77 -2.54 -6.61 2.12
N VAL A 78 -3.63 -6.28 1.41
CA VAL A 78 -4.32 -4.98 1.54
C VAL A 78 -5.19 -5.00 2.78
N VAL A 79 -4.83 -4.20 3.78
CA VAL A 79 -5.48 -4.17 5.10
C VAL A 79 -6.68 -3.23 5.11
N ALA A 80 -6.57 -2.07 4.44
CA ALA A 80 -7.64 -1.09 4.38
C ALA A 80 -7.53 -0.19 3.14
N VAL A 81 -8.66 0.36 2.72
CA VAL A 81 -8.76 1.40 1.68
C VAL A 81 -9.22 2.70 2.34
N PHE A 82 -8.49 3.79 2.13
CA PHE A 82 -8.91 5.12 2.57
C PHE A 82 -9.88 5.71 1.56
N ARG A 83 -11.17 5.75 1.92
CA ARG A 83 -12.21 6.45 1.16
C ARG A 83 -12.35 7.90 1.66
N ARG A 84 -12.78 8.81 0.79
CA ARG A 84 -13.20 10.15 1.22
C ARG A 84 -14.67 10.10 1.65
N ASP A 85 -15.02 10.89 2.65
CA ASP A 85 -16.41 11.05 3.07
C ASP A 85 -17.26 11.53 1.87
N GLY A 86 -18.23 10.72 1.46
CA GLY A 86 -19.12 10.98 0.32
C GLY A 86 -19.03 9.96 -0.82
N GLU A 87 -17.95 9.17 -0.89
CA GLU A 87 -17.88 7.99 -1.77
C GLU A 87 -18.48 6.78 -1.03
N ARG A 88 -19.81 6.63 -1.08
CA ARG A 88 -20.46 5.35 -0.76
C ARG A 88 -20.53 4.51 -2.02
N ASP A 89 -20.19 3.23 -1.90
CA ASP A 89 -20.24 2.23 -2.97
C ASP A 89 -21.64 2.05 -3.56
#